data_AF-A0A1Z9KDA2-F1
#
_entry.id   AF-A0A1Z9KDA2-F1
#
_cell.length_a   1.000
_cell.length_b   1.000
_cell.length_c   1.000
_cell.angle_alpha   90.00
_cell.angle_beta   90.00
_cell.angle_gamma   90.00
#
_symmetry.space_group_name_H-M   'P 1'
#
loop_
_entity.id
_entity.type
_entity.pdbx_description
1 polymer ?
#
loop_
_entity_poly.entity_id
_entity_poly.type
_entity_poly.pdbx_seq_one_letter_code
_entity_poly.pdbx_strand_id
1 'polypeptide(L)' 'MYIFTISRLAFAASTVFFGFFWGRGVELAATTIYGLRLFGSYLDAKIFLNRGTWISIIGFLLSLTLENLFR' A
#
# COMPACT_ATOMS: atom_id res chain seq x y z
N MET A 1 18.41 1.47 15.27
CA MET A 1 18.95 1.35 13.90
C MET A 1 18.16 2.25 12.95
N TYR A 2 18.78 3.27 12.34
CA TYR A 2 18.11 4.26 11.48
C TYR A 2 17.36 3.67 10.28
N ILE A 3 17.79 2.50 9.78
CA ILE A 3 17.19 1.82 8.62
C ILE A 3 15.74 1.39 8.88
N PHE A 4 15.43 0.92 10.10
CA PHE A 4 14.08 0.48 10.45
C PHE A 4 13.12 1.67 10.62
N THR A 5 13.60 2.77 11.18
CA THR A 5 12.82 4.01 11.32
C THR A 5 12.48 4.62 9.96
N ILE A 6 13.43 4.66 9.02
CA ILE A 6 13.19 5.13 7.65
C ILE A 6 12.18 4.22 6.92
N SER A 7 12.38 2.90 7.02
CA SER A 7 11.48 1.91 6.41
C SER A 7 10.06 2.04 6.95
N ARG A 8 9.90 2.19 8.27
CA ARG A 8 8.61 2.43 8.92
C ARG A 8 7.93 3.67 8.39
N LEU A 9 8.66 4.78 8.24
CA LEU A 9 8.10 6.03 7.70
C LEU A 9 7.60 5.84 6.27
N ALA A 10 8.38 5.17 5.43
CA ALA A 10 8.02 4.88 4.04
C ALA A 10 6.77 3.99 3.95
N PHE A 11 6.73 2.90 4.72
CA PHE A 11 5.56 2.02 4.74
C PHE A 11 4.33 2.68 5.38
N ALA A 12 4.51 3.58 6.36
CA ALA A 12 3.41 4.37 6.92
C ALA A 12 2.80 5.30 5.85
N ALA A 13 3.64 6.05 5.13
CA ALA A 13 3.18 6.92 4.04
C ALA A 13 2.46 6.13 2.94
N SER A 14 3.01 4.99 2.52
CA SER A 14 2.37 4.10 1.55
C SER A 14 1.05 3.54 2.09
N THR A 15 0.99 3.13 3.36
CA THR A 15 -0.24 2.62 3.98
C THR A 15 -1.32 3.68 4.05
N VAL A 16 -0.97 4.92 4.38
CA VAL A 16 -1.92 6.05 4.35
C VAL A 16 -2.42 6.29 2.93
N PHE A 17 -1.52 6.39 1.96
CA PHE A 17 -1.86 6.59 0.55
C PHE A 17 -2.81 5.50 0.04
N PHE A 18 -2.43 4.23 0.22
CA PHE A 18 -3.22 3.08 -0.23
C PHE A 18 -4.46 2.82 0.62
N GLY A 19 -4.48 3.26 1.87
CA GLY A 19 -5.62 3.18 2.78
C GLY A 19 -6.77 4.10 2.38
N PHE A 20 -6.49 5.27 1.78
CA PHE A 20 -7.52 6.12 1.17
C PHE A 20 -8.28 5.43 0.05
N PHE A 21 -7.62 4.48 -0.62
CA PHE A 21 -8.23 3.68 -1.67
C PHE A 21 -8.82 2.38 -1.13
N TRP A 22 -9.01 2.17 0.17
CA TRP A 22 -9.63 0.92 0.63
C TRP A 22 -11.17 0.94 0.49
N GLY A 23 -11.77 -0.23 0.26
CA GLY A 23 -13.21 -0.36 0.08
C GLY A 23 -13.73 0.33 -1.19
N ARG A 24 -14.66 1.29 -1.04
CA ARG A 24 -15.22 2.06 -2.18
C ARG A 24 -14.18 2.91 -2.91
N GLY A 25 -13.12 3.35 -2.21
CA GLY A 25 -12.02 4.10 -2.82
C GLY A 25 -11.25 3.28 -3.86
N VAL A 26 -11.18 1.96 -3.69
CA VAL A 26 -10.42 1.05 -4.59
C VAL A 26 -11.14 0.92 -5.91
N GLU A 27 -12.48 0.97 -5.90
CA GLU A 27 -13.29 0.84 -7.11
C GLU A 27 -13.15 2.09 -7.96
N LEU A 28 -13.26 3.28 -7.34
CA LEU A 28 -13.04 4.56 -8.02
C LEU A 28 -11.63 4.70 -8.60
N ALA A 29 -10.61 4.31 -7.82
CA ALA A 29 -9.23 4.33 -8.28
C ALA A 29 -8.98 3.31 -9.39
N ALA A 30 -9.51 2.09 -9.26
CA ALA A 30 -9.39 1.07 -10.29
C ALA A 30 -10.07 1.49 -11.60
N THR A 31 -11.25 2.12 -11.55
CA THR A 31 -11.94 2.65 -12.73
C THR A 31 -11.13 3.77 -13.38
N THR A 32 -10.55 4.67 -12.58
CA THR A 32 -9.74 5.79 -13.09
C THR A 32 -8.46 5.29 -13.75
N ILE A 33 -7.73 4.40 -13.09
CA ILE A 33 -6.48 3.82 -13.57
C ILE A 33 -6.71 2.95 -14.82
N TYR A 34 -7.82 2.21 -14.85
CA TYR A 34 -8.25 1.49 -16.05
C TYR A 34 -8.61 2.45 -17.20
N GLY A 35 -9.32 3.55 -16.91
CA GLY A 35 -9.64 4.59 -17.89
C GLY A 35 -8.40 5.24 -18.50
N LEU A 36 -7.31 5.34 -17.72
CA LEU A 36 -5.99 5.78 -18.17
C LEU A 36 -5.23 4.71 -18.98
N ARG A 37 -5.82 3.53 -19.20
CA ARG A 37 -5.22 2.37 -19.90
C ARG A 37 -3.89 1.90 -19.31
N LEU A 38 -3.67 2.14 -18.01
CA LEU A 38 -2.47 1.68 -17.29
C LEU A 38 -2.48 0.17 -17.02
N PHE A 39 -3.66 -0.46 -17.08
CA PHE A 39 -3.85 -1.90 -16.88
C PHE A 39 -4.74 -2.46 -18.00
N GLY A 40 -4.49 -3.72 -18.38
CA GLY A 40 -5.25 -4.42 -19.41
C GLY A 40 -6.71 -4.71 -19.02
N SER A 41 -7.00 -4.80 -17.72
CA SER A 41 -8.36 -4.96 -17.22
C SER A 41 -8.60 -4.18 -15.92
N TYR A 42 -9.87 -3.84 -15.68
CA TYR A 42 -10.32 -3.26 -14.41
C TYR A 42 -10.03 -4.21 -13.22
N LEU A 43 -10.17 -5.52 -13.44
CA LEU A 43 -9.90 -6.53 -12.42
C LEU A 43 -8.42 -6.50 -12.00
N ASP A 44 -7.49 -6.37 -12.95
CA ASP A 44 -6.06 -6.27 -12.66
C ASP A 44 -5.73 -4.99 -11.89
N ALA A 45 -6.32 -3.86 -12.27
CA ALA A 45 -6.16 -2.60 -11.54
C ALA A 45 -6.67 -2.71 -10.09
N LYS A 46 -7.84 -3.33 -9.88
CA LYS A 46 -8.42 -3.57 -8.55
C LYS A 46 -7.54 -4.49 -7.71
N ILE A 47 -7.04 -5.58 -8.29
CA ILE A 47 -6.14 -6.52 -7.62
C ILE A 47 -4.82 -5.84 -7.25
N PHE A 48 -4.24 -5.05 -8.16
CA PHE A 48 -3.01 -4.32 -7.92
C PHE A 48 -3.15 -3.35 -6.73
N LEU A 49 -4.19 -2.53 -6.72
CA LEU A 49 -4.44 -1.59 -5.63
C LEU A 49 -4.61 -2.32 -4.30
N ASN A 50 -5.43 -3.38 -4.27
CA ASN A 50 -5.67 -4.14 -3.05
C ASN A 50 -4.39 -4.82 -2.53
N ARG A 51 -3.59 -5.43 -3.41
CA ARG A 51 -2.29 -6.02 -3.05
C ARG A 51 -1.32 -4.96 -2.56
N GLY A 52 -1.25 -3.81 -3.22
CA GLY A 52 -0.40 -2.68 -2.81
C GLY A 52 -0.73 -2.21 -1.40
N THR A 53 -2.01 -2.10 -1.04
CA THR A 53 -2.41 -1.73 0.31
C THR A 53 -2.03 -2.79 1.33
N TRP A 54 -2.29 -4.08 1.05
CA TRP A 54 -1.89 -5.17 1.95
C TRP A 54 -0.37 -5.24 2.18
N ILE A 55 0.42 -5.13 1.12
CA ILE A 55 1.89 -5.10 1.20
C ILE A 55 2.35 -3.92 2.06
N SER A 56 1.74 -2.75 1.89
CA SER A 56 2.08 -1.57 2.69
C SER A 56 1.81 -1.78 4.17
N ILE A 57 0.65 -2.34 4.53
CA ILE A 57 0.28 -2.66 5.91
C ILE A 57 1.25 -3.69 6.50
N ILE A 58 1.52 -4.78 5.78
CA ILE A 58 2.42 -5.84 6.24
C ILE A 58 3.84 -5.29 6.44
N GLY A 59 4.36 -4.51 5.48
CA GLY A 59 5.67 -3.88 5.57
C GLY A 59 5.79 -2.89 6.74
N PHE A 60 4.71 -2.15 7.03
CA PHE A 60 4.65 -1.26 8.19
C PHE A 60 4.73 -2.05 9.51
N LEU A 61 3.91 -3.09 9.65
CA LEU A 61 3.89 -3.93 10.85
C LEU A 61 5.23 -4.67 11.05
N LEU A 62 5.83 -5.18 9.98
CA LEU A 62 7.17 -5.78 10.01
C LEU A 62 8.22 -4.78 10.45
N SER A 63 8.24 -3.57 9.87
CA SER A 63 9.18 -2.52 10.24
C SER A 63 9.06 -2.14 11.72
N LEU A 64 7.82 -2.06 12.23
CA LEU A 64 7.55 -1.76 13.63
C LEU A 64 7.97 -2.89 14.58
N THR A 65 7.75 -4.15 14.18
CA THR A 65 8.16 -5.33 14.96
C THR A 65 9.68 -5.44 15.02
N LEU A 66 10.36 -5.29 13.89
CA LEU A 66 11.83 -5.31 13.82
C LEU A 66 12.44 -4.13 14.57
N GLU A 67 11.88 -2.92 14.43
CA GLU A 67 12.33 -1.76 15.19
C GLU A 67 12.26 -2.00 16.71
N ASN A 68 11.19 -2.64 17.20
CA ASN A 68 11.03 -2.98 18.62
C ASN A 68 11.92 -4.15 19.07
N LEU A 69 12.19 -5.12 18.19
CA LEU A 69 13.03 -6.28 18.50
C LEU A 69 14.52 -5.92 18.60
N PHE A 70 14.98 -4.98 17.77
CA PHE A 70 16.38 -4.52 17.71
C PHE A 70 16.61 -3.18 18.44
N ARG A 71 15.67 -2.80 19.32
CA ARG A 71 15.77 -1.61 20.17
C ARG A 71 16.56 -1.91 21.44
#